data_AF-A0A9D1H786-F1
#
_entry.id   AF-A0A9D1H786-F1
#
_cell.length_a   1.000
_cell.length_b   1.000
_cell.length_c   1.000
_cell.angle_alpha   90.00
_cell.angle_beta   90.00
_cell.angle_gamma   90.00
#
_symmetry.space_group_name_H-M   'P 1'
#
loop_
_entity.id
_entity.type
_entity.pdbx_description
1 polymer ?
#
loop_
_entity_poly.entity_id
_entity_poly.type
_entity_poly.pdbx_seq_one_letter_code
_entity_poly.pdbx_strand_id
1 'polypeptide(L)' 'MSLFYPDAYFQHITDIPGSFFAQRQIRLIILDVDNTLTSHNHPVPFPGVQQWIEDRKNEGL' A
#
# COMPACT_ATOMS: atom_id res chain seq x y z
N MET A 1 -14.96 -7.60 -14.24
CA MET A 1 -14.63 -7.82 -12.81
C MET A 1 -15.30 -9.12 -12.40
N SER A 2 -14.57 -10.02 -11.76
CA SER A 2 -15.16 -11.25 -11.20
C SER A 2 -15.66 -10.93 -9.79
N LEU A 3 -16.88 -11.33 -9.46
CA LEU A 3 -17.55 -10.96 -8.20
C LEU A 3 -16.76 -11.33 -6.94
N PHE A 4 -15.93 -12.38 -7.03
CA PHE A 4 -15.21 -12.96 -5.89
C PHE A 4 -13.70 -12.74 -5.92
N TYR A 5 -13.20 -11.89 -6.83
CA TYR A 5 -11.76 -11.66 -6.97
C TYR A 5 -11.43 -10.18 -6.91
N PRO A 6 -10.29 -9.82 -6.33
CA PRO A 6 -9.82 -8.44 -6.34
C PRO A 6 -9.47 -8.03 -7.77
N ASP A 7 -9.63 -6.73 -8.06
CA ASP A 7 -9.24 -6.15 -9.35
C ASP A 7 -7.72 -5.98 -9.50
N ALA A 8 -7.01 -5.97 -8.38
CA ALA A 8 -5.56 -5.95 -8.30
C ALA A 8 -5.10 -6.66 -7.03
N TYR A 9 -4.00 -7.42 -7.12
CA TYR A 9 -3.39 -8.10 -5.99
C TYR A 9 -1.88 -7.82 -6.01
N PHE A 10 -1.35 -7.43 -4.85
CA PHE A 10 0.06 -7.22 -4.59
C PHE A 10 0.43 -7.96 -3.31
N GLN A 11 1.62 -8.55 -3.27
CA GLN A 11 2.05 -9.33 -2.12
C GLN A 11 2.38 -8.44 -0.91
N HIS A 12 3.04 -7.30 -1.16
CA HIS A 12 3.36 -6.30 -0.16
C HIS A 12 2.91 -4.91 -0.61
N ILE A 13 2.64 -4.01 0.34
CA ILE A 13 2.29 -2.62 0.01
C ILE A 13 3.41 -1.92 -0.76
N THR A 14 4.66 -2.27 -0.44
CA THR A 14 5.86 -1.73 -1.07
C THR A 14 5.98 -2.10 -2.54
N ASP A 15 5.23 -3.12 -3.00
CA ASP A 15 5.21 -3.56 -4.39
C ASP A 15 4.25 -2.72 -5.25
N ILE A 16 3.41 -1.87 -4.63
CA ILE A 16 2.46 -1.03 -5.35
C ILE A 16 3.17 0.22 -5.85
N PRO A 17 3.35 0.41 -7.17
CA PRO A 17 4.02 1.60 -7.70
C PRO A 17 3.10 2.82 -7.62
N GLY A 18 3.67 4.02 -7.45
CA GLY A 18 2.91 5.29 -7.47
C GLY A 18 2.01 5.46 -8.70
N SER A 19 2.49 5.01 -9.87
CA SER A 19 1.75 5.05 -11.13
C SER A 19 0.44 4.26 -11.11
N PHE A 20 0.34 3.22 -10.27
CA PHE A 20 -0.89 2.45 -10.11
C PHE A 20 -2.06 3.32 -9.64
N PHE A 21 -1.80 4.19 -8.66
CA PHE A 21 -2.80 5.10 -8.10
C PHE A 21 -3.15 6.22 -9.08
N ALA A 22 -2.14 6.84 -9.69
CA ALA A 22 -2.33 7.94 -10.65
C ALA A 22 -3.17 7.51 -11.86
N GLN A 23 -2.86 6.36 -12.46
CA GLN A 23 -3.60 5.83 -13.62
C GLN A 23 -5.05 5.46 -13.28
N ARG A 24 -5.36 5.19 -12.01
CA ARG A 24 -6.71 4.84 -11.52
C ARG A 24 -7.43 6.01 -10.86
N GLN A 25 -6.83 7.19 -10.86
CA GLN A 25 -7.37 8.40 -10.22
C GLN A 25 -7.72 8.18 -8.73
N ILE A 26 -6.97 7.31 -8.06
CA ILE A 26 -7.08 7.10 -6.61
C ILE A 26 -6.49 8.32 -5.92
N ARG A 27 -7.16 8.81 -4.87
CA ARG A 27 -6.78 10.04 -4.14
C ARG A 27 -6.62 9.84 -2.63
N LEU A 28 -6.80 8.61 -2.15
CA LEU A 28 -6.73 8.28 -0.75
C LEU A 28 -6.30 6.82 -0.60
N ILE A 29 -5.36 6.58 0.30
CA ILE A 29 -4.94 5.24 0.73
C ILE A 29 -5.28 5.11 2.22
N ILE A 30 -5.98 4.03 2.57
CA ILE A 30 -6.23 3.65 3.96
C ILE A 30 -5.45 2.36 4.20
N LEU A 31 -4.54 2.38 5.18
CA LEU A 31 -3.67 1.25 5.51
C LEU A 31 -4.09 0.68 6.86
N ASP A 32 -4.25 -0.65 6.91
CA ASP A 32 -4.29 -1.39 8.16
C ASP A 32 -2.87 -1.47 8.76
N VAL A 33 -2.75 -1.73 10.06
CA VAL A 33 -1.45 -1.78 10.75
C VAL A 33 -0.95 -3.21 10.85
N ASP A 34 -1.68 -4.06 11.57
CA ASP A 34 -1.24 -5.42 11.87
C ASP A 34 -1.29 -6.31 10.62
N ASN A 35 -0.21 -7.04 10.35
CA ASN A 35 -0.07 -7.89 9.15
C ASN A 35 -0.12 -7.13 7.81
N THR A 36 -0.10 -5.79 7.85
CA THR A 36 -0.04 -4.92 6.67
C THR A 36 1.21 -4.05 6.70
N LEU A 37 1.39 -3.26 7.77
CA LEU A 37 2.58 -2.42 7.96
C LEU A 37 3.63 -3.10 8.83
N THR A 38 3.21 -3.95 9.77
CA THR A 38 4.07 -4.59 10.76
C THR A 38 3.96 -6.12 10.74
N SER A 39 4.97 -6.81 11.26
CA SER A 39 4.86 -8.24 11.56
C SER A 39 4.06 -8.48 12.84
N HIS A 40 3.46 -9.68 12.95
CA HIS A 40 2.57 -10.03 14.06
C HIS A 40 3.21 -9.76 15.43
N ASN A 41 2.56 -8.92 16.25
CA ASN A 41 2.99 -8.51 17.59
C ASN A 41 4.35 -7.81 17.68
N HIS A 42 4.82 -7.18 16.59
CA HIS A 42 6.04 -6.38 16.61
C HIS A 42 5.76 -4.96 16.08
N PRO A 43 6.04 -3.90 16.84
CA PRO A 43 5.63 -2.53 16.47
C PRO A 43 6.49 -1.93 15.34
N VAL A 44 7.46 -2.68 14.82
CA VAL A 44 8.41 -2.20 13.82
C VAL A 44 7.83 -2.46 12.43
N PRO A 45 7.66 -1.42 11.59
CA PRO A 45 7.22 -1.61 10.22
C PRO A 45 8.19 -2.49 9.41
N PHE A 46 7.67 -3.20 8.41
CA PHE A 46 8.52 -3.92 7.47
C PHE A 46 9.50 -2.96 6.76
N PRO A 47 10.70 -3.43 6.41
CA PRO A 47 11.67 -2.63 5.67
C PRO A 47 11.06 -2.01 4.41
N GLY A 48 11.27 -0.71 4.21
CA GLY A 48 10.76 0.02 3.05
C GLY A 48 9.34 0.59 3.20
N VAL A 49 8.55 0.18 4.21
CA VAL A 49 7.20 0.72 4.44
C VAL A 49 7.23 2.23 4.68
N GLN A 50 8.14 2.71 5.54
CA GLN A 50 8.25 4.14 5.83
C GLN A 50 8.61 4.95 4.57
N GLN A 51 9.62 4.50 3.82
CA GLN A 51 10.01 5.17 2.57
C GLN A 51 8.86 5.17 1.57
N TRP A 52 8.17 4.04 1.41
CA TRP A 52 7.03 3.93 0.51
C TRP A 52 5.92 4.91 0.88
N ILE A 53 5.59 5.07 2.16
CA ILE A 53 4.59 6.05 2.63
C ILE A 53 5.01 7.47 2.28
N GLU A 54 6.27 7.83 2.53
CA GLU A 54 6.78 9.18 2.21
C GLU A 54 6.76 9.46 0.71
N ASP A 55 7.09 8.47 -0.12
CA ASP A 55 6.99 8.60 -1.58
C ASP A 55 5.54 8.82 -2.02
N ARG A 56 4.56 8.10 -1.44
CA ARG A 56 3.13 8.31 -1.75
C ARG A 56 2.64 9.71 -1.36
N LYS A 57 3.06 10.21 -0.20
CA LYS A 57 2.74 11.58 0.22
C LYS A 57 3.31 12.62 -0.74
N ASN A 58 4.55 12.44 -1.17
CA ASN A 58 5.21 13.34 -2.14
C ASN A 58 4.53 13.31 -3.52
N GLU A 59 3.86 12.22 -3.86
CA GLU A 59 3.04 12.08 -5.07
C GLU A 59 1.61 12.63 -4.91
N GLY A 60 1.23 13.11 -3.72
CA GLY A 60 -0.06 13.73 -3.44
C GLY A 60 -1.14 12.77 -2.95
N LEU A 61 -0.76 11.64 -2.36
CA LEU A 61 -1.66 10.62 -1.76
C LEU A 61 -1.65 10.63 -0.23
#